data_AF-H3BGH2-F1
#
_entry.id   AF-H3BGH2-F1
#
_cell.length_a   1.000
_cell.length_b   1.000
_cell.length_c   1.000
_cell.angle_alpha   90.00
_cell.angle_beta   90.00
_cell.angle_gamma   90.00
#
_symmetry.space_group_name_H-M   'P 1'
#
loop_
_entity.id
_entity.type
_entity.pdbx_description
1 polymer ?
#
loop_
_entity_poly.entity_id
_entity_poly.type
_entity_poly.pdbx_seq_one_letter_code
_entity_poly.pdbx_strand_id
1 'polypeptide(L)'
;MKLTDNVLRSFRVAKVFRENSDKINCFDFSPNGETVISSSDDDSIVLYDCQEGKPKRTLYSKKYGVDLIRYTHAANTVVYSSNKIDDTIRYLSLHDNKYIRYFPGHSKRVVALSMSPVDDTFISGSLDKTIRLWDLRSPNCQGLMHLQGRPVCSFDPEGLIFAAGVNSEMVKLYDLRSFDKGPFTTFKMQYDRACEWTGLKFSNDGKLVLISTNGGFLRLVDAFKGAVLHTFGGYNNSKGVTLEASFTPDSQFIMIGSEDGKIHVWNGESGMKVAVLDGKHTGPITCLQFNPKFMTFASACSNMQLVLDGFREPSGAWDKEYDTFVMPLLGKEEPCYILYRLDTQNAQGYEWLFISWSPDNSPIRLKMLYAATRATVKKEFGGGHIKDEMFGTLQEDIDFSGYQKHVTSCSAPAPLTAAEQELQQIKIDEGLAFPLQDKAKQAIQLLKQGKINYVQLKLDMDKELIDLVHTHPTEVADLPQRIPTDSGRYHFFLYKHSHEGDYLESVVFIYSMPGYKCSIKERMLYSSCKSRLLDETEQNFGLEIAKKIEIDNGEELTADFLYEEVHPKQHAFKQAFAKPKGPGGKRGARRLIKGADENGDDS
;
A
#
# COMPACT_ATOMS: atom_id res chain seq x y z
N MET A 1 26.15 4.99 -21.61
CA MET A 1 25.92 6.21 -20.79
C MET A 1 27.00 6.24 -19.71
N LYS A 2 27.72 7.36 -19.52
CA LYS A 2 28.75 7.45 -18.47
C LYS A 2 28.07 7.57 -17.10
N LEU A 3 28.58 6.88 -16.08
CA LEU A 3 28.10 7.10 -14.72
C LEU A 3 28.60 8.48 -14.27
N THR A 4 27.69 9.28 -13.74
CA THR A 4 28.00 10.57 -13.13
C THR A 4 27.37 10.63 -11.75
N ASP A 5 27.83 11.52 -10.90
CA ASP A 5 27.30 11.70 -9.54
C ASP A 5 25.77 11.88 -9.52
N ASN A 6 25.23 12.64 -10.49
CA ASN A 6 23.80 12.88 -10.62
C ASN A 6 23.03 11.61 -11.00
N VAL A 7 23.59 10.80 -11.89
CA VAL A 7 23.01 9.51 -12.29
C VAL A 7 23.02 8.55 -11.11
N LEU A 8 24.09 8.51 -10.31
CA LEU A 8 24.14 7.65 -9.11
C LEU A 8 23.11 8.07 -8.05
N ARG A 9 22.88 9.38 -7.89
CA ARG A 9 21.85 9.90 -6.98
C ARG A 9 20.43 9.60 -7.46
N SER A 10 20.22 9.28 -8.74
CA SER A 10 18.89 9.00 -9.29
C SER A 10 18.48 7.52 -9.24
N PHE A 11 19.37 6.59 -8.82
CA PHE A 11 19.01 5.17 -8.66
C PHE A 11 17.91 4.97 -7.59
N ARG A 12 16.87 4.18 -7.88
CA ARG A 12 15.71 3.86 -6.99
C ARG A 12 15.15 2.45 -7.21
N VAL A 13 14.60 1.74 -6.21
CA VAL A 13 14.06 0.33 -6.28
C VAL A 13 13.04 0.00 -7.42
N ALA A 14 13.13 -1.17 -8.11
CA ALA A 14 12.35 -1.70 -9.27
C ALA A 14 11.63 -2.95 -8.92
N LYS A 15 12.40 -4.01 -8.73
CA LYS A 15 11.89 -5.37 -8.77
C LYS A 15 12.36 -6.00 -7.50
N VAL A 16 11.45 -6.19 -6.59
CA VAL A 16 11.76 -6.77 -5.29
C VAL A 16 11.40 -8.25 -5.38
N PHE A 17 12.41 -9.12 -5.37
CA PHE A 17 12.20 -10.56 -5.27
C PHE A 17 12.02 -10.95 -3.80
N ARG A 18 10.76 -11.16 -3.42
CA ARG A 18 10.35 -11.60 -2.07
C ARG A 18 10.17 -13.11 -1.96
N GLU A 19 10.56 -13.86 -2.98
CA GLU A 19 10.28 -15.30 -3.04
C GLU A 19 11.24 -16.13 -2.19
N ASN A 20 12.38 -15.57 -1.79
CA ASN A 20 13.35 -16.27 -0.96
C ASN A 20 12.85 -16.28 0.48
N SER A 21 12.81 -17.47 1.10
CA SER A 21 12.35 -17.62 2.48
C SER A 21 13.42 -17.20 3.48
N ASP A 22 14.69 -17.38 3.12
CA ASP A 22 15.84 -17.16 3.98
C ASP A 22 16.89 -16.23 3.36
N LYS A 23 17.90 -15.90 4.17
CA LYS A 23 19.01 -15.01 3.86
C LYS A 23 19.77 -15.45 2.61
N ILE A 24 20.03 -14.48 1.73
CA ILE A 24 20.86 -14.68 0.55
C ILE A 24 22.32 -14.55 0.96
N ASN A 25 23.10 -15.58 0.68
CA ASN A 25 24.51 -15.68 1.03
C ASN A 25 25.41 -15.05 -0.02
N CYS A 26 25.04 -15.20 -1.29
CA CYS A 26 25.81 -14.68 -2.41
C CYS A 26 24.93 -14.57 -3.65
N PHE A 27 25.33 -13.72 -4.59
CA PHE A 27 24.82 -13.76 -5.95
C PHE A 27 25.92 -13.37 -6.93
N ASP A 28 25.69 -13.65 -8.21
CA ASP A 28 26.59 -13.28 -9.30
C ASP A 28 25.82 -12.96 -10.57
N PHE A 29 26.33 -12.01 -11.36
CA PHE A 29 25.78 -11.67 -12.67
C PHE A 29 26.39 -12.55 -13.76
N SER A 30 25.58 -12.95 -14.73
CA SER A 30 26.12 -13.61 -15.91
C SER A 30 27.01 -12.64 -16.70
N PRO A 31 28.01 -13.12 -17.46
CA PRO A 31 28.89 -12.25 -18.25
C PRO A 31 28.16 -11.38 -19.28
N ASN A 32 26.99 -11.83 -19.74
CA ASN A 32 26.13 -11.05 -20.61
C ASN A 32 25.23 -10.03 -19.87
N GLY A 33 25.20 -10.05 -18.53
CA GLY A 33 24.39 -9.16 -17.69
C GLY A 33 22.89 -9.46 -17.69
N GLU A 34 22.43 -10.46 -18.44
CA GLU A 34 21.00 -10.75 -18.61
C GLU A 34 20.40 -11.54 -17.45
N THR A 35 21.22 -12.24 -16.68
CA THR A 35 20.74 -13.11 -15.60
C THR A 35 21.57 -12.96 -14.33
N VAL A 36 20.94 -13.18 -13.18
CA VAL A 36 21.62 -13.25 -11.87
C VAL A 36 21.32 -14.60 -11.24
N ILE A 37 22.35 -15.23 -10.67
CA ILE A 37 22.17 -16.39 -9.79
C ILE A 37 22.30 -15.96 -8.35
N SER A 38 21.44 -16.43 -7.48
CA SER A 38 21.57 -16.28 -6.03
C SER A 38 21.70 -17.62 -5.34
N SER A 39 22.41 -17.64 -4.22
CA SER A 39 22.44 -18.72 -3.25
C SER A 39 21.82 -18.25 -1.93
N SER A 40 21.00 -19.10 -1.30
CA SER A 40 20.34 -18.78 -0.03
C SER A 40 20.53 -19.90 1.01
N ASP A 41 20.36 -19.55 2.28
CA ASP A 41 20.39 -20.47 3.44
C ASP A 41 19.26 -21.52 3.39
N ASP A 42 18.23 -21.34 2.56
CA ASP A 42 17.16 -22.32 2.31
C ASP A 42 17.57 -23.48 1.37
N ASP A 43 18.88 -23.62 1.11
CA ASP A 43 19.49 -24.55 0.17
C ASP A 43 19.11 -24.31 -1.31
N SER A 44 18.52 -23.16 -1.66
CA SER A 44 18.11 -22.82 -3.01
C SER A 44 19.20 -22.11 -3.82
N ILE A 45 19.19 -22.39 -5.12
CA ILE A 45 19.90 -21.64 -6.16
C ILE A 45 18.83 -21.08 -7.09
N VAL A 46 18.65 -19.76 -7.10
CA VAL A 46 17.63 -19.11 -7.92
C VAL A 46 18.31 -18.36 -9.06
N LEU A 47 17.88 -18.65 -10.28
CA LEU A 47 18.25 -17.93 -11.49
C LEU A 47 17.17 -16.88 -11.77
N TYR A 48 17.54 -15.61 -11.73
CA TYR A 48 16.69 -14.48 -12.08
C TYR A 48 17.04 -13.95 -13.46
N ASP A 49 16.01 -13.59 -14.22
CA ASP A 49 16.16 -12.79 -15.43
C ASP A 49 16.23 -11.31 -15.03
N CYS A 50 17.25 -10.58 -15.50
CA CYS A 50 17.43 -9.16 -15.19
C CYS A 50 16.53 -8.25 -16.02
N GLN A 51 16.11 -8.67 -17.21
CA GLN A 51 15.23 -7.89 -18.08
C GLN A 51 13.79 -8.01 -17.60
N GLU A 52 13.28 -9.24 -17.51
CA GLU A 52 11.92 -9.51 -17.03
C GLU A 52 11.82 -9.30 -15.52
N GLY A 53 12.90 -9.52 -14.78
CA GLY A 53 12.90 -9.38 -13.34
C GLY A 53 12.04 -10.40 -12.63
N LYS A 54 12.10 -11.63 -13.12
CA LYS A 54 11.40 -12.79 -12.57
C LYS A 54 12.40 -13.92 -12.32
N PRO A 55 12.14 -14.79 -11.34
CA PRO A 55 12.89 -16.03 -11.21
C PRO A 55 12.57 -16.91 -12.42
N LYS A 56 13.59 -17.18 -13.23
CA LYS A 56 13.53 -18.08 -14.38
C LYS A 56 13.54 -19.54 -13.95
N ARG A 57 14.33 -19.87 -12.93
CA ARG A 57 14.47 -21.25 -12.44
C ARG A 57 14.96 -21.28 -11.01
N THR A 58 14.40 -22.20 -10.21
CA THR A 58 14.87 -22.50 -8.86
C THR A 58 15.37 -23.94 -8.82
N LEU A 59 16.60 -24.13 -8.35
CA LEU A 59 17.22 -25.42 -8.09
C LEU A 59 17.45 -25.55 -6.58
N TYR A 60 17.45 -26.78 -6.08
CA TYR A 60 17.66 -27.04 -4.65
C TYR A 60 18.81 -28.01 -4.44
N SER A 61 19.78 -27.62 -3.63
CA SER A 61 20.90 -28.45 -3.19
C SER A 61 20.68 -28.91 -1.74
N LYS A 62 19.49 -29.46 -1.42
CA LYS A 62 19.06 -29.79 -0.04
C LYS A 62 20.03 -30.66 0.76
N LYS A 63 20.76 -31.53 0.06
CA LYS A 63 21.73 -32.44 0.68
C LYS A 63 22.98 -31.69 1.14
N TYR A 64 23.50 -30.76 0.34
CA TYR A 64 24.83 -30.18 0.55
C TYR A 64 24.80 -28.72 0.99
N GLY A 65 23.66 -28.04 0.81
CA GLY A 65 23.55 -26.60 0.98
C GLY A 65 24.38 -25.81 -0.02
N VAL A 66 24.25 -24.49 0.03
CA VAL A 66 24.88 -23.54 -0.90
C VAL A 66 25.22 -22.26 -0.14
N ASP A 67 26.46 -21.79 -0.27
CA ASP A 67 26.94 -20.56 0.38
C ASP A 67 27.38 -19.52 -0.67
N LEU A 68 28.56 -19.68 -1.25
CA LEU A 68 29.06 -18.81 -2.32
C LEU A 68 28.70 -19.40 -3.68
N ILE A 69 28.41 -18.53 -4.65
CA ILE A 69 28.08 -18.94 -6.01
C ILE A 69 28.68 -17.98 -7.05
N ARG A 70 29.20 -18.53 -8.14
CA ARG A 70 29.77 -17.77 -9.27
C ARG A 70 29.40 -18.40 -10.61
N TYR A 71 29.18 -17.57 -11.62
CA TYR A 71 29.09 -18.03 -12.99
C TYR A 71 30.46 -18.46 -13.50
N THR A 72 30.45 -19.43 -14.42
CA THR A 72 31.63 -19.78 -15.23
C THR A 72 31.53 -19.15 -16.62
N HIS A 73 32.58 -19.28 -17.44
CA HIS A 73 32.56 -18.80 -18.83
C HIS A 73 31.61 -19.59 -19.73
N ALA A 74 31.37 -20.86 -19.41
CA ALA A 74 30.37 -21.67 -20.11
C ALA A 74 28.94 -21.21 -19.76
N ALA A 75 28.05 -21.28 -20.76
CA ALA A 75 26.68 -20.83 -20.62
C ALA A 75 25.89 -21.72 -19.64
N ASN A 76 25.09 -21.10 -18.76
CA ASN A 76 24.22 -21.79 -17.80
C ASN A 76 24.96 -22.77 -16.87
N THR A 77 26.23 -22.53 -16.57
CA THR A 77 27.00 -23.35 -15.64
C THR A 77 27.57 -22.47 -14.52
N VAL A 78 27.64 -23.05 -13.32
CA VAL A 78 27.97 -22.33 -12.10
C VAL A 78 28.88 -23.16 -11.20
N VAL A 79 29.73 -22.49 -10.45
CA VAL A 79 30.48 -23.07 -9.34
C VAL A 79 29.93 -22.54 -8.04
N TYR A 80 29.69 -23.42 -7.07
CA TYR A 80 29.24 -23.02 -5.75
C TYR A 80 29.94 -23.80 -4.63
N SER A 81 30.06 -23.18 -3.46
CA SER A 81 30.54 -23.84 -2.24
C SER A 81 29.38 -24.39 -1.43
N SER A 82 29.57 -25.57 -0.85
CA SER A 82 28.62 -26.15 0.10
C SER A 82 28.95 -25.80 1.54
N ASN A 83 27.93 -25.89 2.40
CA ASN A 83 27.99 -25.43 3.79
C ASN A 83 27.24 -26.34 4.78
N LYS A 84 26.75 -27.52 4.35
CA LYS A 84 25.92 -28.41 5.18
C LYS A 84 26.61 -29.70 5.59
N ILE A 85 26.86 -30.60 4.63
CA ILE A 85 27.50 -31.91 4.89
C ILE A 85 29.02 -31.79 4.79
N ASP A 86 29.49 -31.06 3.79
CA ASP A 86 30.90 -30.87 3.48
C ASP A 86 31.15 -29.47 2.90
N ASP A 87 32.42 -29.06 2.91
CA ASP A 87 32.87 -27.78 2.37
C ASP A 87 33.42 -27.92 0.94
N THR A 88 32.96 -28.94 0.21
CA THR A 88 33.42 -29.19 -1.15
C THR A 88 32.78 -28.20 -2.13
N ILE A 89 33.55 -27.82 -3.15
CA ILE A 89 33.10 -26.90 -4.19
C ILE A 89 32.55 -27.74 -5.35
N ARG A 90 31.42 -27.33 -5.93
CA ARG A 90 30.66 -28.10 -6.91
C ARG A 90 30.48 -27.30 -8.20
N TYR A 91 30.71 -27.96 -9.33
CA TYR A 91 30.43 -27.44 -10.65
C TYR A 91 29.11 -28.02 -11.17
N LEU A 92 28.14 -27.16 -11.45
CA LEU A 92 26.75 -27.51 -11.75
C LEU A 92 26.30 -26.92 -13.08
N SER A 93 25.66 -27.75 -13.92
CA SER A 93 24.87 -27.28 -15.05
C SER A 93 23.48 -26.89 -14.60
N LEU A 94 23.12 -25.62 -14.77
CA LEU A 94 21.78 -25.10 -14.45
C LEU A 94 20.72 -25.62 -15.42
N HIS A 95 21.10 -25.89 -16.68
CA HIS A 95 20.18 -26.40 -17.70
C HIS A 95 19.72 -27.83 -17.37
N ASP A 96 20.67 -28.72 -17.13
CA ASP A 96 20.38 -30.15 -16.91
C ASP A 96 20.18 -30.51 -15.44
N ASN A 97 20.47 -29.58 -14.52
CA ASN A 97 20.56 -29.84 -13.08
C ASN A 97 21.48 -31.03 -12.76
N LYS A 98 22.63 -31.10 -13.45
CA LYS A 98 23.63 -32.16 -13.31
C LYS A 98 24.94 -31.60 -12.78
N TYR A 99 25.49 -32.29 -11.78
CA TYR A 99 26.85 -32.04 -11.32
C TYR A 99 27.84 -32.48 -12.39
N ILE A 100 28.60 -31.52 -12.91
CA ILE A 100 29.65 -31.78 -13.90
C ILE A 100 30.89 -32.29 -13.18
N ARG A 101 31.23 -31.66 -12.03
CA ARG A 101 32.45 -31.98 -11.29
C ARG A 101 32.37 -31.56 -9.82
N TYR A 102 33.22 -32.19 -9.02
CA TYR A 102 33.42 -31.90 -7.60
C TYR A 102 34.89 -31.54 -7.37
N PHE A 103 35.13 -30.57 -6.50
CA PHE A 103 36.46 -30.13 -6.08
C PHE A 103 36.62 -30.35 -4.57
N PRO A 104 36.95 -31.59 -4.17
CA PRO A 104 37.13 -31.93 -2.77
C PRO A 104 38.48 -31.42 -2.25
N GLY A 105 38.51 -31.01 -0.98
CA GLY A 105 39.77 -30.88 -0.25
C GLY A 105 39.82 -29.75 0.77
N HIS A 106 38.94 -28.75 0.69
CA HIS A 106 38.74 -27.84 1.82
C HIS A 106 38.15 -28.58 3.02
N SER A 107 38.65 -28.26 4.21
CA SER A 107 38.25 -28.91 5.48
C SER A 107 37.39 -28.03 6.38
N LYS A 108 37.14 -26.78 5.95
CA LYS A 108 36.27 -25.81 6.62
C LYS A 108 35.58 -24.93 5.57
N ARG A 109 34.57 -24.17 6.02
CA ARG A 109 33.77 -23.25 5.19
C ARG A 109 34.62 -22.39 4.26
N VAL A 110 34.25 -22.39 2.98
CA VAL A 110 34.80 -21.53 1.94
C VAL A 110 34.21 -20.12 2.10
N VAL A 111 35.06 -19.12 2.25
CA VAL A 111 34.68 -17.73 2.54
C VAL A 111 35.01 -16.75 1.41
N ALA A 112 35.82 -17.17 0.44
CA ALA A 112 36.11 -16.40 -0.76
C ALA A 112 36.04 -17.34 -1.98
N LEU A 113 35.38 -16.88 -3.03
CA LEU A 113 35.27 -17.60 -4.31
C LEU A 113 35.33 -16.58 -5.44
N SER A 114 36.32 -16.72 -6.32
CA SER A 114 36.56 -15.82 -7.44
C SER A 114 36.89 -16.63 -8.68
N MET A 115 36.10 -16.42 -9.74
CA MET A 115 36.32 -16.99 -11.05
C MET A 115 37.33 -16.13 -11.81
N SER A 116 38.26 -16.73 -12.55
CA SER A 116 39.14 -15.97 -13.45
C SER A 116 38.28 -15.28 -14.52
N PRO A 117 38.64 -14.07 -14.96
CA PRO A 117 37.91 -13.39 -16.03
C PRO A 117 38.25 -13.91 -17.43
N VAL A 118 39.35 -14.66 -17.59
CA VAL A 118 39.88 -15.09 -18.90
C VAL A 118 39.81 -16.59 -19.10
N ASP A 119 40.27 -17.36 -18.12
CA ASP A 119 40.44 -18.81 -18.23
C ASP A 119 39.45 -19.56 -17.34
N ASP A 120 39.21 -20.84 -17.64
CA ASP A 120 38.38 -21.76 -16.83
C ASP A 120 39.04 -22.16 -15.48
N THR A 121 39.74 -21.24 -14.82
CA THR A 121 40.36 -21.42 -13.50
C THR A 121 39.68 -20.57 -12.45
N PHE A 122 39.64 -21.04 -11.20
CA PHE A 122 39.06 -20.27 -10.10
C PHE A 122 39.87 -20.41 -8.82
N ILE A 123 39.72 -19.43 -7.93
CA ILE A 123 40.37 -19.38 -6.63
C ILE A 123 39.31 -19.50 -5.54
N SER A 124 39.62 -20.32 -4.54
CA SER A 124 38.83 -20.40 -3.32
C SER A 124 39.69 -20.16 -2.09
N GLY A 125 39.15 -19.41 -1.13
CA GLY A 125 39.73 -19.22 0.20
C GLY A 125 38.83 -19.81 1.26
N SER A 126 39.39 -20.59 2.19
CA SER A 126 38.64 -21.25 3.26
C SER A 126 39.15 -20.92 4.66
N LEU A 127 38.27 -21.03 5.67
CA LEU A 127 38.64 -20.94 7.08
C LEU A 127 39.61 -22.05 7.54
N ASP A 128 39.92 -23.03 6.68
CA ASP A 128 41.02 -23.98 6.85
C ASP A 128 42.41 -23.32 6.70
N LYS A 129 42.42 -22.00 6.47
CA LYS A 129 43.59 -21.15 6.27
C LYS A 129 44.34 -21.47 4.98
N THR A 130 43.64 -21.99 3.97
CA THR A 130 44.20 -22.23 2.66
C THR A 130 43.51 -21.40 1.59
N ILE A 131 44.31 -20.94 0.63
CA ILE A 131 43.83 -20.53 -0.68
C ILE A 131 44.18 -21.66 -1.65
N ARG A 132 43.22 -22.04 -2.49
CA ARG A 132 43.39 -23.08 -3.49
C ARG A 132 43.09 -22.55 -4.88
N LEU A 133 43.92 -22.95 -5.82
CA LEU A 133 43.75 -22.73 -7.25
C LEU A 133 43.16 -23.99 -7.88
N TRP A 134 42.12 -23.81 -8.68
CA TRP A 134 41.39 -24.88 -9.31
C TRP A 134 41.28 -24.64 -10.80
N ASP A 135 41.14 -25.72 -11.55
CA ASP A 135 40.84 -25.71 -12.96
C ASP A 135 39.52 -26.45 -13.16
N LEU A 136 38.54 -25.83 -13.83
CA LEU A 136 37.25 -26.46 -14.08
C LEU A 136 37.40 -27.79 -14.83
N ARG A 137 38.50 -27.98 -15.56
CA ARG A 137 38.85 -29.16 -16.36
C ARG A 137 39.47 -30.29 -15.53
N SER A 138 39.84 -30.07 -14.27
CA SER A 138 40.46 -31.08 -13.41
C SER A 138 39.89 -31.06 -11.98
N PRO A 139 39.51 -32.21 -11.38
CA PRO A 139 39.01 -32.24 -10.00
C PRO A 139 40.11 -31.98 -8.96
N ASN A 140 41.39 -32.06 -9.36
CA ASN A 140 42.52 -31.91 -8.46
C ASN A 140 42.89 -30.43 -8.28
N CYS A 141 43.27 -30.08 -7.06
CA CYS A 141 43.83 -28.78 -6.72
C CYS A 141 45.13 -28.54 -7.51
N GLN A 142 45.20 -27.42 -8.23
CA GLN A 142 46.37 -27.05 -9.05
C GLN A 142 47.42 -26.30 -8.24
N GLY A 143 46.99 -25.56 -7.22
CA GLY A 143 47.88 -24.80 -6.35
C GLY A 143 47.31 -24.64 -4.95
N LEU A 144 48.18 -24.73 -3.94
CA LEU A 144 47.80 -24.64 -2.53
C LEU A 144 48.69 -23.61 -1.84
N MET A 145 48.06 -22.68 -1.12
CA MET A 145 48.75 -21.66 -0.36
C MET A 145 48.26 -21.67 1.08
N HIS A 146 49.19 -21.68 2.02
CA HIS A 146 48.90 -21.59 3.44
C HIS A 146 48.96 -20.16 3.93
N LEU A 147 47.93 -19.76 4.67
CA LEU A 147 47.80 -18.47 5.33
C LEU A 147 47.65 -18.66 6.84
N GLN A 148 47.74 -17.58 7.62
CA GLN A 148 47.62 -17.65 9.08
C GLN A 148 46.25 -17.14 9.59
N GLY A 149 45.61 -16.24 8.84
CA GLY A 149 44.29 -15.66 9.13
C GLY A 149 43.20 -16.00 8.09
N ARG A 150 42.08 -15.25 8.13
CA ARG A 150 40.97 -15.39 7.19
C ARG A 150 41.43 -15.08 5.75
N PRO A 151 41.29 -16.00 4.79
CA PRO A 151 41.71 -15.74 3.43
C PRO A 151 40.73 -14.84 2.69
N VAL A 152 41.26 -13.84 2.01
CA VAL A 152 40.54 -13.06 0.99
C VAL A 152 41.38 -13.05 -0.28
N CYS A 153 40.74 -13.21 -1.43
CA CYS A 153 41.44 -13.31 -2.71
C CYS A 153 40.58 -12.79 -3.86
N SER A 154 41.24 -12.28 -4.90
CA SER A 154 40.63 -11.86 -6.17
C SER A 154 41.63 -11.97 -7.29
N PHE A 155 41.14 -12.29 -8.49
CA PHE A 155 41.87 -12.09 -9.73
C PHE A 155 41.91 -10.62 -10.14
N ASP A 156 42.96 -10.27 -10.88
CA ASP A 156 42.99 -9.07 -11.68
C ASP A 156 42.11 -9.21 -12.94
N PRO A 157 41.72 -8.11 -13.61
CA PRO A 157 40.86 -8.17 -14.80
C PRO A 157 41.48 -8.91 -16.00
N GLU A 158 42.81 -9.01 -16.09
CA GLU A 158 43.48 -9.75 -17.16
C GLU A 158 43.66 -11.24 -16.83
N GLY A 159 43.36 -11.66 -15.59
CA GLY A 159 43.48 -13.05 -15.13
C GLY A 159 44.91 -13.57 -15.03
N LEU A 160 45.92 -12.70 -15.12
CA LEU A 160 47.34 -13.05 -15.05
C LEU A 160 47.86 -13.07 -13.61
N ILE A 161 47.24 -12.27 -12.74
CA ILE A 161 47.68 -12.01 -11.37
C ILE A 161 46.51 -12.28 -10.43
N PHE A 162 46.81 -12.70 -9.21
CA PHE A 162 45.83 -12.66 -8.14
C PHE A 162 46.40 -12.00 -6.90
N ALA A 163 45.53 -11.33 -6.17
CA ALA A 163 45.82 -10.79 -4.85
C ALA A 163 45.33 -11.74 -3.77
N ALA A 164 46.14 -11.93 -2.74
CA ALA A 164 45.79 -12.62 -1.52
C ALA A 164 45.99 -11.69 -0.32
N GLY A 165 44.95 -11.51 0.49
CA GLY A 165 45.02 -10.82 1.77
C GLY A 165 45.50 -11.77 2.86
N VAL A 166 46.52 -11.35 3.61
CA VAL A 166 47.15 -12.13 4.67
C VAL A 166 47.04 -11.39 5.99
N ASN A 167 46.43 -12.04 6.98
CA ASN A 167 46.28 -11.58 8.37
C ASN A 167 45.60 -10.22 8.55
N SER A 168 44.83 -9.75 7.56
CA SER A 168 44.29 -8.38 7.57
C SER A 168 45.38 -7.28 7.64
N GLU A 169 46.61 -7.63 7.26
CA GLU A 169 47.79 -6.76 7.36
C GLU A 169 48.46 -6.54 6.01
N MET A 170 48.49 -7.56 5.15
CA MET A 170 49.26 -7.52 3.92
C MET A 170 48.41 -7.94 2.74
N VAL A 171 48.52 -7.20 1.64
CA VAL A 171 48.08 -7.66 0.32
C VAL A 171 49.32 -8.20 -0.39
N LYS A 172 49.27 -9.47 -0.80
CA LYS A 172 50.32 -10.13 -1.57
C LYS A 172 49.83 -10.39 -2.98
N LEU A 173 50.62 -9.98 -3.98
CA LEU A 173 50.33 -10.21 -5.39
C LEU A 173 51.17 -11.36 -5.93
N TYR A 174 50.52 -12.25 -6.66
CA TYR A 174 51.11 -13.46 -7.22
C TYR A 174 50.86 -13.52 -8.72
N ASP A 175 51.88 -13.94 -9.45
CA ASP A 175 51.73 -14.35 -10.85
C ASP A 175 51.07 -15.74 -10.86
N LEU A 176 49.96 -15.89 -11.58
CA LEU A 176 49.21 -17.14 -11.65
C LEU A 176 50.07 -18.30 -12.19
N ARG A 177 50.96 -18.03 -13.17
CA ARG A 177 51.80 -19.07 -13.80
C ARG A 177 52.99 -19.49 -12.94
N SER A 178 53.39 -18.62 -12.02
CA SER A 178 54.58 -18.81 -11.19
C SER A 178 54.27 -18.65 -9.69
N PHE A 179 53.05 -18.99 -9.25
CA PHE A 179 52.62 -18.72 -7.88
C PHE A 179 53.49 -19.44 -6.83
N ASP A 180 54.08 -20.59 -7.19
CA ASP A 180 55.02 -21.34 -6.36
C ASP A 180 56.31 -20.57 -6.03
N LYS A 181 56.69 -19.57 -6.84
CA LYS A 181 57.84 -18.70 -6.55
C LYS A 181 57.57 -17.70 -5.43
N GLY A 182 56.34 -17.66 -4.92
CA GLY A 182 55.90 -16.71 -3.92
C GLY A 182 55.43 -15.38 -4.53
N PRO A 183 55.07 -14.41 -3.67
CA PRO A 183 54.52 -13.14 -4.14
C PRO A 183 55.62 -12.29 -4.78
N PHE A 184 55.36 -11.73 -5.97
CA PHE A 184 56.28 -10.79 -6.59
C PHE A 184 56.18 -9.40 -5.96
N THR A 185 55.08 -9.09 -5.28
CA THR A 185 54.89 -7.81 -4.57
C THR A 185 54.08 -8.04 -3.29
N THR A 186 54.47 -7.35 -2.22
CA THR A 186 53.77 -7.38 -0.93
C THR A 186 53.57 -5.96 -0.42
N PHE A 187 52.33 -5.57 -0.23
CA PHE A 187 51.95 -4.29 0.36
C PHE A 187 51.61 -4.48 1.82
N LYS A 188 52.32 -3.79 2.71
CA LYS A 188 52.02 -3.77 4.15
C LYS A 188 51.07 -2.62 4.46
N MET A 189 49.95 -2.94 5.07
CA MET A 189 48.95 -1.99 5.52
C MET A 189 49.04 -1.81 7.03
N GLN A 190 48.52 -0.69 7.53
CA GLN A 190 48.39 -0.49 8.97
C GLN A 190 47.39 -1.51 9.51
N TYR A 191 47.90 -2.39 10.39
CA TYR A 191 47.10 -3.39 11.09
C TYR A 191 46.14 -2.70 12.05
N ASP A 192 44.85 -3.04 11.93
CA ASP A 192 43.83 -2.63 12.89
C ASP A 192 43.32 -3.88 13.60
N ARG A 193 43.60 -3.99 14.90
CA ARG A 193 43.18 -5.13 15.72
C ARG A 193 41.66 -5.23 15.90
N ALA A 194 40.93 -4.17 15.57
CA ALA A 194 39.48 -4.11 15.76
C ALA A 194 38.67 -4.67 14.58
N CYS A 195 39.30 -5.00 13.45
CA CYS A 195 38.57 -5.52 12.28
C CYS A 195 39.37 -6.55 11.47
N GLU A 196 38.65 -7.42 10.76
CA GLU A 196 39.19 -8.40 9.82
C GLU A 196 38.78 -8.05 8.39
N TRP A 197 39.61 -8.43 7.42
CA TRP A 197 39.27 -8.29 6.01
C TRP A 197 38.25 -9.36 5.61
N THR A 198 37.16 -8.93 5.00
CA THR A 198 36.04 -9.78 4.60
C THR A 198 36.00 -10.02 3.10
N GLY A 199 36.58 -9.11 2.32
CA GLY A 199 36.60 -9.20 0.87
C GLY A 199 37.76 -8.41 0.26
N LEU A 200 38.15 -8.81 -0.94
CA LEU A 200 39.16 -8.15 -1.75
C LEU A 200 38.67 -8.19 -3.19
N LYS A 201 38.72 -7.06 -3.91
CA LYS A 201 38.36 -6.97 -5.33
C LYS A 201 39.29 -6.03 -6.06
N PHE A 202 39.69 -6.37 -7.28
CA PHE A 202 40.32 -5.42 -8.20
C PHE A 202 39.28 -4.53 -8.86
N SER A 203 39.68 -3.31 -9.24
CA SER A 203 38.94 -2.51 -10.20
C SER A 203 39.00 -3.15 -11.59
N ASN A 204 38.00 -2.88 -12.43
CA ASN A 204 37.95 -3.42 -13.80
C ASN A 204 39.08 -2.92 -14.69
N ASP A 205 39.71 -1.78 -14.36
CA ASP A 205 40.90 -1.27 -15.03
C ASP A 205 42.23 -1.80 -14.43
N GLY A 206 42.16 -2.62 -13.38
CA GLY A 206 43.30 -3.27 -12.73
C GLY A 206 44.16 -2.33 -11.86
N LYS A 207 43.86 -1.03 -11.81
CA LYS A 207 44.71 -0.03 -11.13
C LYS A 207 44.49 0.05 -9.64
N LEU A 208 43.34 -0.40 -9.16
CA LEU A 208 42.91 -0.24 -7.77
C LEU A 208 42.57 -1.59 -7.16
N VAL A 209 42.84 -1.71 -5.86
CA VAL A 209 42.42 -2.83 -5.02
C VAL A 209 41.51 -2.28 -3.93
N LEU A 210 40.30 -2.81 -3.86
CA LEU A 210 39.33 -2.53 -2.81
C LEU A 210 39.42 -3.61 -1.73
N ILE A 211 39.61 -3.16 -0.50
CA ILE A 211 39.66 -4.02 0.68
C ILE A 211 38.39 -3.75 1.50
N SER A 212 37.58 -4.80 1.66
CA SER A 212 36.39 -4.79 2.50
C SER A 212 36.69 -5.33 3.89
N THR A 213 36.19 -4.68 4.92
CA THR A 213 36.37 -5.10 6.32
C THR A 213 35.02 -5.32 6.99
N ASN A 214 35.00 -6.13 8.06
CA ASN A 214 33.84 -6.21 8.94
C ASN A 214 33.71 -4.97 9.86
N GLY A 215 34.64 -4.02 9.80
CA GLY A 215 34.51 -2.75 10.47
C GLY A 215 33.55 -1.79 9.73
N GLY A 216 33.47 -0.56 10.24
CA GLY A 216 32.73 0.54 9.61
C GLY A 216 33.51 1.29 8.53
N PHE A 217 34.53 0.67 7.92
CA PHE A 217 35.33 1.30 6.86
C PHE A 217 35.81 0.34 5.76
N LEU A 218 36.04 0.92 4.58
CA LEU A 218 36.67 0.32 3.41
C LEU A 218 37.99 1.02 3.11
N ARG A 219 38.94 0.30 2.49
CA ARG A 219 40.18 0.92 1.98
C ARG A 219 40.31 0.72 0.48
N LEU A 220 40.68 1.79 -0.21
CA LEU A 220 41.04 1.79 -1.62
C LEU A 220 42.55 1.97 -1.74
N VAL A 221 43.20 1.04 -2.42
CA VAL A 221 44.66 0.94 -2.51
C VAL A 221 45.09 0.96 -3.97
N ASP A 222 46.16 1.67 -4.29
CA ASP A 222 46.82 1.60 -5.60
C ASP A 222 47.44 0.20 -5.80
N ALA A 223 47.05 -0.50 -6.86
CA ALA A 223 47.47 -1.87 -7.14
C ALA A 223 48.96 -2.00 -7.49
N PHE A 224 49.61 -0.92 -7.94
CA PHE A 224 51.02 -0.92 -8.34
C PHE A 224 51.93 -0.45 -7.21
N LYS A 225 51.53 0.62 -6.53
CA LYS A 225 52.35 1.25 -5.47
C LYS A 225 52.04 0.70 -4.07
N GLY A 226 50.84 0.14 -3.87
CA GLY A 226 50.36 -0.29 -2.56
C GLY A 226 50.01 0.87 -1.63
N ALA A 227 49.90 2.10 -2.13
CA ALA A 227 49.53 3.26 -1.33
C ALA A 227 48.02 3.26 -1.07
N VAL A 228 47.61 3.51 0.18
CA VAL A 228 46.19 3.73 0.51
C VAL A 228 45.78 5.10 -0.03
N LEU A 229 44.90 5.13 -1.01
CA LEU A 229 44.39 6.36 -1.61
C LEU A 229 43.30 6.96 -0.74
N HIS A 230 42.30 6.15 -0.40
CA HIS A 230 41.13 6.57 0.37
C HIS A 230 40.74 5.53 1.41
N THR A 231 40.25 6.00 2.55
CA THR A 231 39.56 5.18 3.55
C THR A 231 38.13 5.68 3.67
N PHE A 232 37.18 4.89 3.21
CA PHE A 232 35.76 5.26 3.20
C PHE A 232 35.10 4.79 4.49
N GLY A 233 34.47 5.69 5.23
CA GLY A 233 33.69 5.38 6.42
C GLY A 233 32.33 6.09 6.41
N GLY A 234 31.61 6.00 7.53
CA GLY A 234 30.30 6.65 7.69
C GLY A 234 29.13 5.85 7.12
N TYR A 235 29.27 4.53 7.07
CA TYR A 235 28.18 3.56 6.95
C TYR A 235 28.08 2.75 8.25
N ASN A 236 26.89 2.24 8.57
CA ASN A 236 26.67 1.54 9.84
C ASN A 236 27.09 0.07 9.70
N ASN A 237 28.01 -0.37 10.56
CA ASN A 237 28.37 -1.77 10.71
C ASN A 237 28.78 -2.08 12.15
N SER A 238 27.95 -1.66 13.09
CA SER A 238 28.22 -1.76 14.52
C SER A 238 28.38 -3.21 15.00
N LYS A 239 27.67 -4.15 14.37
CA LYS A 239 27.67 -5.57 14.72
C LYS A 239 28.81 -6.39 14.11
N GLY A 240 29.66 -5.78 13.28
CA GLY A 240 30.76 -6.50 12.64
C GLY A 240 30.29 -7.49 11.57
N VAL A 241 29.23 -7.17 10.83
CA VAL A 241 28.68 -8.05 9.80
C VAL A 241 29.60 -8.05 8.57
N THR A 242 29.70 -9.19 7.89
CA THR A 242 30.38 -9.30 6.60
C THR A 242 29.53 -8.62 5.53
N LEU A 243 29.94 -7.43 5.13
CA LEU A 243 29.32 -6.67 4.04
C LEU A 243 30.20 -6.77 2.80
N GLU A 244 29.58 -7.00 1.64
CA GLU A 244 30.28 -7.01 0.36
C GLU A 244 30.26 -5.62 -0.28
N ALA A 245 31.42 -5.18 -0.77
CA ALA A 245 31.55 -3.98 -1.58
C ALA A 245 31.78 -4.33 -3.06
N SER A 246 31.41 -3.42 -3.95
CA SER A 246 31.60 -3.56 -5.40
C SER A 246 32.03 -2.24 -6.02
N PHE A 247 32.87 -2.35 -7.05
CA PHE A 247 33.10 -1.28 -8.00
C PHE A 247 31.91 -1.15 -8.97
N THR A 248 31.73 0.04 -9.52
CA THR A 248 31.00 0.23 -10.77
C THR A 248 31.80 -0.28 -11.97
N PRO A 249 31.17 -0.59 -13.11
CA PRO A 249 31.85 -1.16 -14.27
C PRO A 249 32.98 -0.28 -14.84
N ASP A 250 32.86 1.04 -14.67
CA ASP A 250 33.86 2.03 -15.07
C ASP A 250 34.95 2.27 -14.02
N SER A 251 34.91 1.55 -12.89
CA SER A 251 35.85 1.66 -11.76
C SER A 251 35.89 3.03 -11.06
N GLN A 252 34.96 3.93 -11.37
CA GLN A 252 34.97 5.29 -10.81
C GLN A 252 34.31 5.37 -9.42
N PHE A 253 33.36 4.49 -9.14
CA PHE A 253 32.57 4.54 -7.91
C PHE A 253 32.61 3.22 -7.16
N ILE A 254 32.46 3.34 -5.85
CA ILE A 254 32.49 2.22 -4.90
C ILE A 254 31.19 2.23 -4.14
N MET A 255 30.57 1.06 -4.07
CA MET A 255 29.28 0.85 -3.41
C MET A 255 29.42 -0.19 -2.32
N ILE A 256 28.77 0.05 -1.18
CA ILE A 256 28.66 -0.93 -0.10
C ILE A 256 27.26 -0.92 0.50
N GLY A 257 26.80 -2.10 0.90
CA GLY A 257 25.67 -2.23 1.80
C GLY A 257 25.99 -1.77 3.22
N SER A 258 24.96 -1.41 3.98
CA SER A 258 25.05 -1.00 5.38
C SER A 258 24.07 -1.81 6.23
N GLU A 259 24.32 -1.89 7.54
CA GLU A 259 23.47 -2.59 8.50
C GLU A 259 22.06 -1.98 8.59
N ASP A 260 21.94 -0.68 8.30
CA ASP A 260 20.68 0.06 8.29
C ASP A 260 19.84 -0.13 7.02
N GLY A 261 20.22 -1.07 6.15
CA GLY A 261 19.49 -1.37 4.91
C GLY A 261 19.72 -0.34 3.79
N LYS A 262 20.71 0.55 3.93
CA LYS A 262 21.07 1.54 2.93
C LYS A 262 22.32 1.15 2.17
N ILE A 263 22.48 1.70 0.98
CA ILE A 263 23.66 1.52 0.14
C ILE A 263 24.39 2.85 0.08
N HIS A 264 25.67 2.82 0.41
CA HIS A 264 26.50 4.01 0.42
C HIS A 264 27.42 3.99 -0.81
N VAL A 265 27.50 5.13 -1.49
CA VAL A 265 28.26 5.27 -2.72
C VAL A 265 29.29 6.38 -2.56
N TRP A 266 30.55 6.09 -2.90
CA TRP A 266 31.64 7.07 -2.94
C TRP A 266 32.26 7.13 -4.32
N ASN A 267 32.84 8.29 -4.63
CA ASN A 267 33.71 8.48 -5.78
C ASN A 267 35.13 8.03 -5.40
N GLY A 268 35.69 7.12 -6.21
CA GLY A 268 36.99 6.51 -5.99
C GLY A 268 38.19 7.45 -6.22
N GLU A 269 38.02 8.51 -7.01
CA GLU A 269 39.07 9.50 -7.27
C GLU A 269 39.07 10.60 -6.21
N SER A 270 37.91 11.20 -5.93
CA SER A 270 37.80 12.34 -5.01
C SER A 270 37.71 11.93 -3.54
N GLY A 271 37.35 10.68 -3.24
CA GLY A 271 37.11 10.23 -1.87
C GLY A 271 35.75 10.66 -1.30
N MET A 272 34.99 11.48 -2.02
CA MET A 272 33.76 12.08 -1.51
C MET A 272 32.58 11.11 -1.58
N LYS A 273 31.69 11.21 -0.58
CA LYS A 273 30.44 10.46 -0.55
C LYS A 273 29.45 11.08 -1.53
N VAL A 274 29.01 10.30 -2.51
CA VAL A 274 28.16 10.77 -3.61
C VAL A 274 26.69 10.63 -3.24
N ALA A 275 26.29 9.45 -2.77
CA ALA A 275 24.89 9.12 -2.50
C ALA A 275 24.73 8.16 -1.32
N VAL A 276 23.52 8.21 -0.73
CA VAL A 276 23.00 7.17 0.15
C VAL A 276 21.68 6.71 -0.48
N LEU A 277 21.66 5.50 -1.00
CA LEU A 277 20.51 4.92 -1.67
C LEU A 277 19.72 4.10 -0.65
N ASP A 278 18.43 4.41 -0.50
CA ASP A 278 17.53 3.66 0.36
C ASP A 278 16.78 2.62 -0.48
N GLY A 279 17.20 1.36 -0.33
CA GLY A 279 16.61 0.22 -0.99
C GLY A 279 15.41 -0.37 -0.25
N LYS A 280 14.94 0.25 0.85
CA LYS A 280 13.92 -0.31 1.75
C LYS A 280 14.25 -1.75 2.20
N HIS A 281 15.53 -2.06 2.37
CA HIS A 281 15.94 -3.33 2.96
C HIS A 281 15.60 -3.31 4.45
N THR A 282 15.02 -4.40 4.95
CA THR A 282 14.59 -4.52 6.35
C THR A 282 15.73 -4.97 7.28
N GLY A 283 16.94 -5.15 6.75
CA GLY A 283 18.09 -5.64 7.49
C GLY A 283 19.42 -5.40 6.75
N PRO A 284 20.53 -6.00 7.22
CA PRO A 284 21.86 -5.75 6.69
C PRO A 284 22.02 -6.26 5.25
N ILE A 285 22.51 -5.40 4.37
CA ILE A 285 22.81 -5.76 2.98
C ILE A 285 24.14 -6.50 2.93
N THR A 286 24.11 -7.83 2.86
CA THR A 286 25.32 -8.65 2.89
C THR A 286 25.99 -8.81 1.53
N CYS A 287 25.22 -8.73 0.45
CA CYS A 287 25.72 -8.93 -0.91
C CYS A 287 25.34 -7.74 -1.81
N LEU A 288 26.30 -7.26 -2.59
CA LEU A 288 26.13 -6.14 -3.50
C LEU A 288 27.04 -6.32 -4.71
N GLN A 289 26.48 -6.24 -5.92
CA GLN A 289 27.25 -6.30 -7.16
C GLN A 289 26.57 -5.49 -8.25
N PHE A 290 27.37 -4.83 -9.08
CA PHE A 290 26.89 -4.09 -10.24
C PHE A 290 26.84 -5.00 -11.46
N ASN A 291 25.84 -4.79 -12.31
CA ASN A 291 25.68 -5.55 -13.55
C ASN A 291 26.79 -5.17 -14.55
N PRO A 292 27.52 -6.12 -15.14
CA PRO A 292 28.65 -5.81 -16.01
C PRO A 292 28.26 -5.07 -17.30
N LYS A 293 27.01 -5.19 -17.78
CA LYS A 293 26.56 -4.58 -19.04
C LYS A 293 25.49 -3.51 -18.89
N PHE A 294 24.53 -3.73 -18.00
CA PHE A 294 23.40 -2.81 -17.82
C PHE A 294 23.67 -1.86 -16.65
N MET A 295 23.10 -0.66 -16.70
CA MET A 295 23.20 0.33 -15.61
C MET A 295 22.27 -0.03 -14.45
N THR A 296 22.50 -1.22 -13.88
CA THR A 296 21.71 -1.79 -12.79
C THR A 296 22.66 -2.43 -11.79
N PHE A 297 22.26 -2.51 -10.54
CA PHE A 297 22.96 -3.31 -9.54
C PHE A 297 21.94 -4.09 -8.73
N ALA A 298 22.38 -5.22 -8.19
CA ALA A 298 21.59 -6.00 -7.26
C ALA A 298 22.13 -5.80 -5.84
N SER A 299 21.22 -5.87 -4.88
CA SER A 299 21.55 -5.85 -3.46
C SER A 299 20.66 -6.86 -2.74
N ALA A 300 21.21 -7.53 -1.74
CA ALA A 300 20.51 -8.59 -1.02
C ALA A 300 20.72 -8.50 0.50
N CYS A 301 19.62 -8.72 1.22
CA CYS A 301 19.58 -8.97 2.67
C CYS A 301 18.92 -10.34 2.90
N SER A 302 17.73 -10.41 3.52
CA SER A 302 16.82 -11.56 3.50
C SER A 302 15.90 -11.57 2.27
N ASN A 303 15.75 -10.43 1.60
CA ASN A 303 15.04 -10.28 0.33
C ASN A 303 16.02 -9.75 -0.73
N MET A 304 15.90 -10.19 -1.98
CA MET A 304 16.67 -9.62 -3.10
C MET A 304 15.87 -8.48 -3.72
N GLN A 305 16.48 -7.33 -3.98
CA GLN A 305 15.80 -6.19 -4.63
C GLN A 305 16.64 -5.61 -5.78
N LEU A 306 16.03 -5.45 -6.95
CA LEU A 306 16.39 -4.63 -8.12
C LEU A 306 15.59 -3.31 -8.12
N VAL A 307 15.93 -2.35 -9.02
CA VAL A 307 15.77 -0.85 -9.01
C VAL A 307 15.02 -0.22 -10.28
N LEU A 308 13.93 0.63 -10.19
CA LEU A 308 12.63 0.80 -11.01
C LEU A 308 12.69 0.85 -12.53
N ASP A 309 11.69 0.21 -13.14
CA ASP A 309 11.42 -0.02 -14.57
C ASP A 309 11.23 1.29 -15.37
N GLY A 310 10.60 2.30 -14.77
CA GLY A 310 10.53 3.65 -15.31
C GLY A 310 9.58 4.58 -14.57
N PHE A 311 9.88 5.87 -14.55
CA PHE A 311 8.94 6.94 -14.24
C PHE A 311 9.04 7.99 -15.34
N ARG A 312 7.95 8.72 -15.59
CA ARG A 312 7.96 9.85 -16.53
C ARG A 312 7.54 11.11 -15.80
N GLU A 313 8.29 12.17 -16.01
CA GLU A 313 7.92 13.49 -15.53
C GLU A 313 6.83 14.07 -16.44
N PRO A 314 5.88 14.84 -15.90
CA PRO A 314 4.85 15.50 -16.71
C PRO A 314 5.52 16.48 -17.68
N SER A 315 5.24 16.37 -18.98
CA SER A 315 5.72 17.32 -19.99
C SER A 315 4.62 18.28 -20.48
N GLY A 316 3.36 17.98 -20.18
CA GLY A 316 2.19 18.68 -20.70
C GLY A 316 0.91 18.34 -19.93
N ALA A 317 -0.25 18.57 -20.57
CA ALA A 317 -1.54 18.31 -19.97
C ALA A 317 -1.82 16.80 -19.86
N TRP A 318 -2.39 16.37 -18.73
CA TRP A 318 -2.57 14.96 -18.39
C TRP A 318 -3.39 14.17 -19.43
N ASP A 319 -4.36 14.81 -20.09
CA ASP A 319 -5.25 14.20 -21.07
C ASP A 319 -4.53 13.81 -22.38
N LYS A 320 -3.59 14.64 -22.83
CA LYS A 320 -2.85 14.42 -24.09
C LYS A 320 -1.69 13.44 -23.93
N GLU A 321 -1.15 13.33 -22.72
CA GLU A 321 0.02 12.48 -22.43
C GLU A 321 -0.38 11.07 -21.97
N TYR A 322 -1.65 10.87 -21.62
CA TYR A 322 -2.16 9.65 -21.03
C TYR A 322 -1.77 8.39 -21.83
N ASP A 323 -2.20 8.29 -23.08
CA ASP A 323 -1.95 7.10 -23.90
C ASP A 323 -0.46 6.88 -24.17
N THR A 324 0.28 7.98 -24.40
CA THR A 324 1.71 7.92 -24.70
C THR A 324 2.51 7.37 -23.52
N PHE A 325 2.03 7.58 -22.28
CA PHE A 325 2.73 7.19 -21.06
C PHE A 325 2.23 5.87 -20.50
N VAL A 326 0.92 5.61 -20.55
CA VAL A 326 0.31 4.42 -19.93
C VAL A 326 0.39 3.21 -20.87
N MET A 327 0.11 3.35 -22.16
CA MET A 327 0.04 2.20 -23.09
C MET A 327 1.34 1.40 -23.20
N PRO A 328 2.54 2.01 -23.28
CA PRO A 328 3.79 1.25 -23.36
C PRO A 328 4.12 0.45 -22.09
N LEU A 329 3.49 0.77 -20.95
CA LEU A 329 3.71 0.10 -19.66
C LEU A 329 2.83 -1.15 -19.48
N LEU A 330 1.86 -1.37 -20.36
CA LEU A 330 0.94 -2.51 -20.29
C LEU A 330 1.54 -3.75 -20.96
N GLY A 331 2.14 -4.63 -20.15
CA GLY A 331 2.65 -5.93 -20.60
C GLY A 331 1.54 -6.89 -21.01
N LYS A 332 1.78 -7.75 -22.00
CA LYS A 332 0.76 -8.70 -22.54
C LYS A 332 0.35 -9.81 -21.55
N GLU A 333 1.23 -10.17 -20.62
CA GLU A 333 1.00 -11.30 -19.70
C GLU A 333 1.32 -10.95 -18.23
N GLU A 334 1.63 -9.69 -17.92
CA GLU A 334 2.06 -9.26 -16.59
C GLU A 334 1.09 -8.25 -15.98
N PRO A 335 0.47 -8.56 -14.82
CA PRO A 335 -0.32 -7.59 -14.08
C PRO A 335 0.57 -6.50 -13.48
N CYS A 336 0.08 -5.25 -13.43
CA CYS A 336 0.79 -4.15 -12.80
C CYS A 336 -0.17 -3.12 -12.19
N TYR A 337 0.37 -2.25 -11.32
CA TYR A 337 -0.34 -1.07 -10.84
C TYR A 337 0.28 0.17 -11.47
N ILE A 338 -0.56 1.07 -11.97
CA ILE A 338 -0.12 2.35 -12.52
C ILE A 338 -0.82 3.45 -11.72
N LEU A 339 -0.02 4.37 -11.20
CA LEU A 339 -0.49 5.59 -10.53
C LEU A 339 -0.24 6.74 -11.50
N TYR A 340 -1.31 7.27 -12.08
CA TYR A 340 -1.24 8.37 -13.04
C TYR A 340 -1.77 9.66 -12.40
N ARG A 341 -0.97 10.73 -12.42
CA ARG A 341 -1.33 12.00 -11.78
C ARG A 341 -2.27 12.79 -12.70
N LEU A 342 -3.39 13.24 -12.15
CA LEU A 342 -4.29 14.18 -12.83
C LEU A 342 -3.86 15.62 -12.53
N ASP A 343 -4.24 16.56 -13.40
CA ASP A 343 -3.98 17.99 -13.15
C ASP A 343 -5.00 18.61 -12.16
N THR A 344 -5.99 17.84 -11.70
CA THR A 344 -6.96 18.24 -10.67
C THR A 344 -6.39 18.07 -9.26
N GLN A 345 -6.90 18.84 -8.29
CA GLN A 345 -6.44 18.84 -6.90
C GLN A 345 -7.60 18.76 -5.91
N ASN A 346 -7.33 18.19 -4.74
CA ASN A 346 -8.21 18.15 -3.59
C ASN A 346 -7.51 18.69 -2.33
N ALA A 347 -8.17 18.62 -1.17
CA ALA A 347 -7.63 19.13 0.09
C ALA A 347 -6.30 18.49 0.55
N GLN A 348 -5.89 17.38 -0.04
CA GLN A 348 -4.65 16.66 0.28
C GLN A 348 -3.54 16.88 -0.77
N GLY A 349 -3.85 17.45 -1.94
CA GLY A 349 -2.89 17.70 -3.03
C GLY A 349 -3.45 17.32 -4.40
N TYR A 350 -2.57 16.91 -5.33
CA TYR A 350 -2.98 16.42 -6.64
C TYR A 350 -3.80 15.12 -6.54
N GLU A 351 -4.80 15.01 -7.40
CA GLU A 351 -5.61 13.81 -7.56
C GLU A 351 -4.92 12.79 -8.47
N TRP A 352 -5.15 11.52 -8.21
CA TRP A 352 -4.52 10.41 -8.91
C TRP A 352 -5.54 9.41 -9.42
N LEU A 353 -5.24 8.85 -10.58
CA LEU A 353 -5.89 7.69 -11.14
C LEU A 353 -5.10 6.44 -10.73
N PHE A 354 -5.78 5.51 -10.07
CA PHE A 354 -5.22 4.21 -9.72
C PHE A 354 -5.69 3.16 -10.74
N ILE A 355 -4.76 2.65 -11.55
CA ILE A 355 -5.05 1.65 -12.58
C ILE A 355 -4.50 0.30 -12.13
N SER A 356 -5.35 -0.72 -12.14
CA SER A 356 -5.00 -2.11 -11.90
C SER A 356 -5.11 -2.88 -13.21
N TRP A 357 -3.97 -3.09 -13.87
CA TRP A 357 -3.87 -3.91 -15.07
C TRP A 357 -3.70 -5.38 -14.69
N SER A 358 -4.57 -6.26 -15.20
CA SER A 358 -4.47 -7.70 -14.96
C SER A 358 -5.01 -8.47 -16.17
N PRO A 359 -4.20 -8.70 -17.22
CA PRO A 359 -4.68 -9.35 -18.43
C PRO A 359 -5.06 -10.80 -18.15
N ASP A 360 -6.08 -11.30 -18.84
CA ASP A 360 -6.64 -12.64 -18.56
C ASP A 360 -5.64 -13.77 -18.82
N ASN A 361 -4.75 -13.56 -19.79
CA ASN A 361 -3.67 -14.49 -20.15
C ASN A 361 -2.55 -14.57 -19.09
N SER A 362 -2.56 -13.72 -18.05
CA SER A 362 -1.59 -13.80 -16.96
C SER A 362 -1.73 -15.09 -16.14
N PRO A 363 -0.61 -15.66 -15.65
CA PRO A 363 -0.62 -16.75 -14.69
C PRO A 363 -1.50 -16.45 -13.46
N ILE A 364 -2.32 -17.42 -13.05
CA ILE A 364 -3.29 -17.28 -11.94
C ILE A 364 -2.63 -16.78 -10.65
N ARG A 365 -1.42 -17.25 -10.34
CA ARG A 365 -0.66 -16.82 -9.16
C ARG A 365 -0.39 -15.31 -9.15
N LEU A 366 -0.04 -14.73 -10.30
CA LEU A 366 0.19 -13.28 -10.42
C LEU A 366 -1.12 -12.51 -10.27
N LYS A 367 -2.20 -12.96 -10.93
CA LYS A 367 -3.52 -12.36 -10.79
C LYS A 367 -4.00 -12.36 -9.33
N MET A 368 -3.81 -13.46 -8.61
CA MET A 368 -4.14 -13.54 -7.18
C MET A 368 -3.29 -12.59 -6.33
N LEU A 369 -1.98 -12.50 -6.58
CA LEU A 369 -1.08 -11.62 -5.85
C LEU A 369 -1.46 -10.15 -6.03
N TYR A 370 -1.69 -9.71 -7.28
CA TYR A 370 -2.08 -8.33 -7.60
C TYR A 370 -3.55 -8.02 -7.24
N ALA A 371 -4.44 -9.02 -7.15
CA ALA A 371 -5.75 -8.79 -6.57
C ALA A 371 -5.68 -8.60 -5.04
N ALA A 372 -4.91 -9.45 -4.34
CA ALA A 372 -4.81 -9.46 -2.88
C ALA A 372 -4.05 -8.25 -2.33
N THR A 373 -3.03 -7.76 -3.04
CA THR A 373 -2.18 -6.65 -2.56
C THR A 373 -2.71 -5.26 -2.93
N ARG A 374 -3.77 -5.18 -3.76
CA ARG A 374 -4.35 -3.92 -4.26
C ARG A 374 -4.77 -2.97 -3.13
N ALA A 375 -5.49 -3.49 -2.14
CA ALA A 375 -5.97 -2.70 -1.02
C ALA A 375 -4.82 -2.15 -0.15
N THR A 376 -3.76 -2.95 0.02
CA THR A 376 -2.56 -2.55 0.76
C THR A 376 -1.84 -1.41 0.04
N VAL A 377 -1.65 -1.51 -1.28
CA VAL A 377 -0.99 -0.44 -2.06
C VAL A 377 -1.77 0.88 -2.00
N LYS A 378 -3.11 0.82 -2.14
CA LYS A 378 -3.95 2.03 -2.01
C LYS A 378 -3.86 2.66 -0.62
N LYS A 379 -3.81 1.83 0.43
CA LYS A 379 -3.66 2.31 1.82
C LYS A 379 -2.30 2.96 2.06
N GLU A 380 -1.22 2.35 1.56
CA GLU A 380 0.14 2.87 1.67
C GLU A 380 0.34 4.16 0.86
N PHE A 381 -0.31 4.30 -0.30
CA PHE A 381 -0.26 5.52 -1.11
C PHE A 381 -1.06 6.68 -0.49
N GLY A 382 -2.17 6.37 0.17
CA GLY A 382 -3.08 7.36 0.75
C GLY A 382 -4.36 7.47 -0.08
N GLY A 383 -5.41 6.77 0.35
CA GLY A 383 -6.67 6.69 -0.40
C GLY A 383 -7.35 8.03 -0.67
N GLY A 384 -7.07 9.07 0.12
CA GLY A 384 -7.61 10.40 -0.12
C GLY A 384 -6.97 11.15 -1.29
N HIS A 385 -5.88 10.64 -1.88
CA HIS A 385 -5.27 11.20 -3.09
C HIS A 385 -5.83 10.54 -4.37
N ILE A 386 -6.49 9.38 -4.24
CA ILE A 386 -7.01 8.60 -5.37
C ILE A 386 -8.43 9.06 -5.66
N LYS A 387 -8.66 9.58 -6.86
CA LYS A 387 -9.99 10.01 -7.32
C LYS A 387 -10.77 8.86 -7.94
N ASP A 388 -10.15 8.20 -8.92
CA ASP A 388 -10.76 7.15 -9.71
C ASP A 388 -9.91 5.87 -9.63
N GLU A 389 -10.59 4.72 -9.65
CA GLU A 389 -9.97 3.39 -9.71
C GLU A 389 -10.45 2.66 -10.96
N MET A 390 -9.51 2.31 -11.83
CA MET A 390 -9.78 1.49 -13.00
C MET A 390 -9.18 0.09 -12.86
N PHE A 391 -9.92 -0.89 -13.33
CA PHE A 391 -9.44 -2.25 -13.50
C PHE A 391 -9.61 -2.62 -14.97
N GLY A 392 -8.52 -3.08 -15.61
CA GLY A 392 -8.54 -3.45 -17.02
C GLY A 392 -7.89 -4.79 -17.27
N THR A 393 -8.42 -5.52 -18.23
CA THR A 393 -7.94 -6.83 -18.70
C THR A 393 -7.48 -6.77 -20.15
N LEU A 394 -8.04 -5.85 -20.93
CA LEU A 394 -7.67 -5.53 -22.31
C LEU A 394 -7.16 -4.08 -22.40
N GLN A 395 -6.30 -3.80 -23.38
CA GLN A 395 -5.71 -2.46 -23.52
C GLN A 395 -6.78 -1.38 -23.76
N GLU A 396 -7.89 -1.74 -24.43
CA GLU A 396 -9.05 -0.87 -24.65
C GLU A 396 -9.81 -0.49 -23.36
N ASP A 397 -9.62 -1.24 -22.27
CA ASP A 397 -10.19 -0.89 -20.96
C ASP A 397 -9.43 0.26 -20.30
N ILE A 398 -8.13 0.39 -20.62
CA ILE A 398 -7.19 1.29 -19.94
C ILE A 398 -6.79 2.47 -20.82
N ASP A 399 -6.96 2.40 -22.14
CA ASP A 399 -6.69 3.56 -23.01
C ASP A 399 -7.53 4.78 -22.60
N PHE A 400 -7.16 5.96 -23.09
CA PHE A 400 -7.84 7.20 -22.73
C PHE A 400 -9.33 7.15 -23.08
N SER A 401 -9.71 6.45 -24.15
CA SER A 401 -11.11 6.21 -24.50
C SER A 401 -11.82 5.33 -23.46
N GLY A 402 -11.15 4.30 -22.97
CA GLY A 402 -11.57 3.41 -21.88
C GLY A 402 -11.79 4.18 -20.59
N TYR A 403 -10.87 5.09 -20.23
CA TYR A 403 -11.06 5.99 -19.09
C TYR A 403 -12.29 6.89 -19.26
N GLN A 404 -12.49 7.50 -20.43
CA GLN A 404 -13.68 8.31 -20.70
C GLN A 404 -14.98 7.49 -20.59
N LYS A 405 -14.98 6.25 -21.10
CA LYS A 405 -16.11 5.32 -20.97
C LYS A 405 -16.37 4.95 -19.51
N HIS A 406 -15.31 4.73 -18.72
CA HIS A 406 -15.42 4.45 -17.29
C HIS A 406 -16.07 5.61 -16.53
N VAL A 407 -15.60 6.85 -16.75
CA VAL A 407 -16.20 8.05 -16.13
C VAL A 407 -17.68 8.21 -16.55
N THR A 408 -17.99 7.94 -17.82
CA THR A 408 -19.38 7.97 -18.32
C THR A 408 -20.24 6.86 -17.72
N SER A 409 -19.68 5.67 -17.48
CA SER A 409 -20.39 4.57 -16.83
C SER A 409 -20.66 4.85 -15.36
N CYS A 410 -19.76 5.53 -14.65
CA CYS A 410 -19.95 5.92 -13.26
C CYS A 410 -21.04 6.99 -13.09
N SER A 411 -21.31 7.81 -14.12
CA SER A 411 -22.41 8.78 -14.13
C SER A 411 -23.72 8.20 -14.69
N ALA A 412 -23.70 7.00 -15.25
CA ALA A 412 -24.89 6.32 -15.76
C ALA A 412 -25.78 5.79 -14.60
N PRO A 413 -27.11 5.71 -14.79
CA PRO A 413 -28.00 5.17 -13.78
C PRO A 413 -27.69 3.71 -13.49
N ALA A 414 -27.64 3.36 -12.20
CA ALA A 414 -27.40 1.98 -11.76
C ALA A 414 -28.55 1.06 -12.21
N PRO A 415 -28.26 -0.20 -12.60
CA PRO A 415 -29.29 -1.16 -12.93
C PRO A 415 -30.10 -1.53 -11.68
N LEU A 416 -31.39 -1.21 -11.67
CA LEU A 416 -32.33 -1.64 -10.64
C LEU A 416 -33.05 -2.92 -11.08
N THR A 417 -33.35 -3.78 -10.12
CA THR A 417 -34.22 -4.95 -10.34
C THR A 417 -35.68 -4.55 -10.50
N ALA A 418 -36.50 -5.38 -11.15
CA ALA A 418 -37.93 -5.12 -11.31
C ALA A 418 -38.64 -4.92 -9.96
N ALA A 419 -38.27 -5.71 -8.94
CA ALA A 419 -38.80 -5.57 -7.59
C ALA A 419 -38.37 -4.26 -6.91
N GLU A 420 -37.14 -3.77 -7.14
CA GLU A 420 -36.70 -2.47 -6.62
C GLU A 420 -37.37 -1.30 -7.34
N GLN A 421 -37.63 -1.43 -8.65
CA GLN A 421 -38.41 -0.45 -9.41
C GLN A 421 -39.86 -0.39 -8.92
N GLU A 422 -40.48 -1.56 -8.69
CA GLU A 422 -41.80 -1.65 -8.08
C GLU A 422 -41.80 -1.08 -6.65
N LEU A 423 -40.80 -1.39 -5.81
CA LEU A 423 -40.67 -0.79 -4.49
C LEU A 423 -40.48 0.73 -4.53
N GLN A 424 -39.77 1.27 -5.53
CA GLN A 424 -39.69 2.71 -5.75
C GLN A 424 -41.03 3.32 -6.17
N GLN A 425 -41.80 2.62 -7.03
CA GLN A 425 -43.17 3.03 -7.39
C GLN A 425 -44.13 2.94 -6.20
N ILE A 426 -44.06 1.87 -5.41
CA ILE A 426 -44.88 1.68 -4.21
C ILE A 426 -44.53 2.72 -3.14
N LYS A 427 -43.24 3.09 -2.99
CA LYS A 427 -42.85 4.21 -2.11
C LYS A 427 -43.46 5.54 -2.50
N ILE A 428 -43.83 5.70 -3.77
CA ILE A 428 -44.51 6.89 -4.29
C ILE A 428 -46.03 6.78 -4.07
N ASP A 429 -46.59 5.56 -4.14
CA ASP A 429 -48.02 5.28 -4.04
C ASP A 429 -48.52 4.90 -2.62
N GLU A 430 -47.67 4.85 -1.60
CA GLU A 430 -48.09 4.49 -0.23
C GLU A 430 -49.05 5.53 0.37
N GLY A 431 -50.32 5.14 0.50
CA GLY A 431 -51.35 5.85 1.25
C GLY A 431 -52.74 5.30 0.97
N LEU A 432 -53.29 4.53 1.91
CA LEU A 432 -54.70 4.14 1.86
C LEU A 432 -55.55 5.39 2.12
N ALA A 433 -56.29 5.88 1.12
CA ALA A 433 -57.06 7.13 1.21
C ALA A 433 -58.55 6.85 1.11
N PHE A 434 -59.26 6.89 2.24
CA PHE A 434 -60.72 6.92 2.24
C PHE A 434 -61.18 8.35 1.90
N PRO A 435 -62.03 8.54 0.88
CA PRO A 435 -62.52 9.87 0.54
C PRO A 435 -63.33 10.48 1.68
N LEU A 436 -63.18 11.78 1.91
CA LEU A 436 -64.12 12.52 2.75
C LEU A 436 -65.48 12.62 2.08
N GLN A 437 -66.53 12.30 2.84
CA GLN A 437 -67.91 12.56 2.43
C GLN A 437 -68.17 14.07 2.30
N ASP A 438 -69.05 14.48 1.39
CA ASP A 438 -69.33 15.90 1.12
C ASP A 438 -69.79 16.68 2.36
N LYS A 439 -70.53 16.03 3.28
CA LYS A 439 -70.94 16.64 4.55
C LYS A 439 -69.75 16.92 5.48
N ALA A 440 -68.77 16.02 5.51
CA ALA A 440 -67.53 16.22 6.28
C ALA A 440 -66.69 17.37 5.66
N LYS A 441 -66.60 17.44 4.33
CA LYS A 441 -65.93 18.55 3.63
C LYS A 441 -66.57 19.90 3.96
N GLN A 442 -67.89 19.98 3.94
CA GLN A 442 -68.64 21.19 4.32
C GLN A 442 -68.40 21.58 5.79
N ALA A 443 -68.39 20.61 6.70
CA ALA A 443 -68.11 20.87 8.12
C ALA A 443 -66.69 21.45 8.32
N ILE A 444 -65.68 20.89 7.66
CA ILE A 444 -64.29 21.39 7.75
C ILE A 444 -64.17 22.82 7.18
N GLN A 445 -64.90 23.14 6.10
CA GLN A 445 -64.97 24.50 5.59
C GLN A 445 -65.67 25.48 6.56
N LEU A 446 -66.73 25.03 7.23
CA LEU A 446 -67.42 25.84 8.26
C LEU A 446 -66.53 26.07 9.48
N LEU A 447 -65.71 25.07 9.85
CA LEU A 447 -64.71 25.19 10.91
C LEU A 447 -63.64 26.22 10.55
N LYS A 448 -63.13 26.19 9.31
CA LYS A 448 -62.19 27.20 8.80
C LYS A 448 -62.75 28.62 8.86
N GLN A 449 -64.05 28.78 8.59
CA GLN A 449 -64.75 30.07 8.69
C GLN A 449 -65.06 30.49 10.13
N GLY A 450 -64.70 29.68 11.15
CA GLY A 450 -64.98 29.95 12.56
C GLY A 450 -66.46 29.85 12.95
N LYS A 451 -67.33 29.32 12.08
CA LYS A 451 -68.78 29.20 12.34
C LYS A 451 -69.14 28.06 13.28
N ILE A 452 -68.31 27.03 13.29
CA ILE A 452 -68.37 25.92 14.23
C ILE A 452 -67.03 25.81 14.94
N ASN A 453 -67.03 25.28 16.16
CA ASN A 453 -65.82 25.12 16.96
C ASN A 453 -65.38 23.65 17.10
N TYR A 454 -66.16 22.69 16.60
CA TYR A 454 -65.88 21.27 16.75
C TYR A 454 -66.43 20.45 15.60
N VAL A 455 -65.63 19.50 15.11
CA VAL A 455 -66.00 18.51 14.09
C VAL A 455 -65.52 17.14 14.54
N GLN A 456 -66.41 16.15 14.58
CA GLN A 456 -66.04 14.75 14.83
C GLN A 456 -66.31 13.91 13.59
N LEU A 457 -65.28 13.15 13.17
CA LEU A 457 -65.33 12.26 12.02
C LEU A 457 -65.16 10.80 12.46
N LYS A 458 -65.81 9.90 11.73
CA LYS A 458 -65.65 8.45 11.85
C LYS A 458 -65.30 7.85 10.49
N LEU A 459 -64.62 6.70 10.51
CA LEU A 459 -64.43 5.86 9.34
C LEU A 459 -65.60 4.89 9.24
N ASP A 460 -66.34 4.94 8.14
CA ASP A 460 -67.30 3.91 7.76
C ASP A 460 -66.52 2.78 7.07
N MET A 461 -66.33 1.66 7.78
CA MET A 461 -65.56 0.51 7.29
C MET A 461 -66.27 -0.27 6.19
N ASP A 462 -67.60 -0.15 6.06
CA ASP A 462 -68.37 -0.88 5.05
C ASP A 462 -68.41 -0.10 3.74
N LYS A 463 -68.39 1.24 3.81
CA LYS A 463 -68.42 2.12 2.63
C LYS A 463 -67.06 2.70 2.24
N GLU A 464 -66.04 2.47 3.06
CA GLU A 464 -64.68 3.00 2.87
C GLU A 464 -64.63 4.53 2.75
N LEU A 465 -65.42 5.24 3.57
CA LEU A 465 -65.55 6.70 3.56
C LEU A 465 -65.31 7.29 4.94
N ILE A 466 -64.88 8.56 4.97
CA ILE A 466 -64.79 9.34 6.20
C ILE A 466 -66.07 10.17 6.35
N ASP A 467 -66.91 9.74 7.29
CA ASP A 467 -68.23 10.29 7.56
C ASP A 467 -68.20 11.30 8.72
N LEU A 468 -69.08 12.29 8.62
CA LEU A 468 -69.32 13.24 9.71
C LEU A 468 -70.22 12.60 10.79
N VAL A 469 -69.77 12.61 12.04
CA VAL A 469 -70.60 12.18 13.18
C VAL A 469 -71.49 13.33 13.63
N HIS A 470 -70.89 14.45 14.04
CA HIS A 470 -71.60 15.65 14.45
C HIS A 470 -70.69 16.89 14.53
N THR A 471 -71.30 18.06 14.68
CA THR A 471 -70.63 19.37 14.86
C THR A 471 -71.18 20.16 16.05
N HIS A 472 -71.64 19.48 17.12
CA HIS A 472 -72.16 20.15 18.31
C HIS A 472 -71.13 21.11 18.93
N PRO A 473 -71.54 22.33 19.35
CA PRO A 473 -70.67 23.24 20.06
C PRO A 473 -70.03 22.57 21.27
N THR A 474 -68.71 22.67 21.36
CA THR A 474 -67.92 22.03 22.43
C THR A 474 -66.96 23.06 23.01
N GLU A 475 -66.96 23.22 24.34
CA GLU A 475 -65.96 24.00 25.06
C GLU A 475 -64.87 23.09 25.65
N VAL A 476 -63.79 23.66 26.17
CA VAL A 476 -62.65 22.89 26.72
C VAL A 476 -63.09 21.92 27.83
N ALA A 477 -64.06 22.32 28.67
CA ALA A 477 -64.59 21.46 29.73
C ALA A 477 -65.43 20.27 29.22
N ASP A 478 -66.04 20.42 28.04
CA ASP A 478 -66.90 19.39 27.43
C ASP A 478 -66.12 18.42 26.54
N LEU A 479 -64.89 18.79 26.15
CA LEU A 479 -64.07 18.05 25.20
C LEU A 479 -63.77 16.59 25.63
N PRO A 480 -63.46 16.29 26.92
CA PRO A 480 -63.33 14.92 27.39
C PRO A 480 -64.59 14.06 27.17
N GLN A 481 -65.77 14.66 27.29
CA GLN A 481 -67.06 13.95 27.13
C GLN A 481 -67.38 13.62 25.67
N ARG A 482 -66.68 14.24 24.71
CA ARG A 482 -66.90 13.99 23.28
C ARG A 482 -66.10 12.81 22.73
N ILE A 483 -65.19 12.26 23.52
CA ILE A 483 -64.33 11.16 23.12
C ILE A 483 -65.00 9.83 23.48
N PRO A 484 -65.35 9.00 22.48
CA PRO A 484 -65.93 7.70 22.76
C PRO A 484 -64.90 6.79 23.44
N THR A 485 -65.38 5.89 24.29
CA THR A 485 -64.53 4.90 24.98
C THR A 485 -64.51 3.54 24.26
N ASP A 486 -65.25 3.39 23.17
CA ASP A 486 -65.51 2.13 22.47
C ASP A 486 -64.92 2.08 21.04
N SER A 487 -64.73 3.24 20.39
CA SER A 487 -64.39 3.34 18.98
C SER A 487 -63.49 4.53 18.67
N GLY A 488 -62.63 4.38 17.66
CA GLY A 488 -61.69 5.44 17.28
C GLY A 488 -62.37 6.61 16.59
N ARG A 489 -61.89 7.84 16.76
CA ARG A 489 -62.45 9.04 16.08
C ARG A 489 -61.36 10.04 15.73
N TYR A 490 -61.63 10.83 14.69
CA TYR A 490 -60.89 12.05 14.43
C TYR A 490 -61.70 13.24 14.90
N HIS A 491 -61.03 14.22 15.48
CA HIS A 491 -61.65 15.42 15.98
C HIS A 491 -60.86 16.64 15.52
N PHE A 492 -61.58 17.66 15.08
CA PHE A 492 -61.03 18.99 14.91
C PHE A 492 -61.70 19.89 15.91
N PHE A 493 -60.90 20.55 16.74
CA PHE A 493 -61.38 21.39 17.82
C PHE A 493 -60.73 22.77 17.73
N LEU A 494 -61.55 23.82 17.76
CA LEU A 494 -61.08 25.20 17.81
C LEU A 494 -60.76 25.57 19.26
N TYR A 495 -59.49 25.44 19.62
CA TYR A 495 -58.99 25.73 20.96
C TYR A 495 -58.82 27.23 21.16
N LYS A 496 -59.75 27.81 21.92
CA LYS A 496 -59.75 29.22 22.33
C LYS A 496 -58.97 29.36 23.63
N HIS A 497 -57.83 30.04 23.60
CA HIS A 497 -56.92 30.15 24.74
C HIS A 497 -56.16 31.49 24.73
N SER A 498 -55.50 31.81 25.85
CA SER A 498 -54.59 32.97 25.91
C SER A 498 -53.16 32.48 26.06
N HIS A 499 -52.25 33.03 25.26
CA HIS A 499 -50.82 32.76 25.33
C HIS A 499 -50.08 34.09 25.36
N GLU A 500 -49.19 34.26 26.35
CA GLU A 500 -48.36 35.46 26.54
C GLU A 500 -49.13 36.81 26.56
N GLY A 501 -50.42 36.79 26.90
CA GLY A 501 -51.28 37.98 26.99
C GLY A 501 -52.17 38.24 25.78
N ASP A 502 -51.94 37.52 24.66
CA ASP A 502 -52.78 37.59 23.47
C ASP A 502 -53.85 36.47 23.48
N TYR A 503 -54.99 36.75 22.85
CA TYR A 503 -56.07 35.78 22.69
C TYR A 503 -55.93 35.09 21.33
N LEU A 504 -55.83 33.76 21.32
CA LEU A 504 -55.62 32.95 20.13
C LEU A 504 -56.73 31.90 19.97
N GLU A 505 -57.14 31.70 18.72
CA GLU A 505 -58.01 30.60 18.31
C GLU A 505 -57.20 29.67 17.41
N SER A 506 -56.88 28.47 17.90
CA SER A 506 -56.01 27.53 17.19
C SER A 506 -56.74 26.21 16.96
N VAL A 507 -56.71 25.69 15.74
CA VAL A 507 -57.33 24.41 15.44
C VAL A 507 -56.40 23.27 15.86
N VAL A 508 -56.89 22.41 16.75
CA VAL A 508 -56.20 21.22 17.23
C VAL A 508 -56.86 20.00 16.59
N PHE A 509 -56.04 19.16 15.96
CA PHE A 509 -56.45 17.85 15.50
C PHE A 509 -56.21 16.82 16.59
N ILE A 510 -57.22 16.03 16.94
CA ILE A 510 -57.14 14.99 17.95
C ILE A 510 -57.53 13.67 17.32
N TYR A 511 -56.64 12.69 17.42
CA TYR A 511 -56.91 11.31 17.09
C TYR A 511 -57.15 10.54 18.40
N SER A 512 -58.39 10.13 18.64
CA SER A 512 -58.74 9.32 19.81
C SER A 512 -58.81 7.85 19.43
N MET A 513 -58.14 7.00 20.20
CA MET A 513 -58.14 5.56 20.00
C MET A 513 -58.17 4.78 21.32
N PRO A 514 -59.33 4.26 21.76
CA PRO A 514 -59.53 3.56 23.04
C PRO A 514 -58.80 2.21 23.24
N GLY A 515 -57.65 1.99 22.59
CA GLY A 515 -56.80 0.83 22.76
C GLY A 515 -57.42 -0.47 22.26
N TYR A 516 -57.38 -1.52 23.08
CA TYR A 516 -57.79 -2.89 22.72
C TYR A 516 -59.30 -3.10 22.59
N LYS A 517 -60.13 -2.11 22.93
CA LYS A 517 -61.59 -2.18 22.74
C LYS A 517 -62.00 -2.14 21.27
N CYS A 518 -61.20 -1.49 20.42
CA CYS A 518 -61.40 -1.47 18.98
C CYS A 518 -60.83 -2.75 18.33
N SER A 519 -61.35 -3.14 17.16
CA SER A 519 -60.76 -4.25 16.41
C SER A 519 -59.37 -3.86 15.85
N ILE A 520 -58.50 -4.84 15.59
CA ILE A 520 -57.19 -4.57 14.95
C ILE A 520 -57.40 -3.88 13.59
N LYS A 521 -58.41 -4.32 12.83
CA LYS A 521 -58.78 -3.73 11.53
C LYS A 521 -59.13 -2.25 11.66
N GLU A 522 -59.96 -1.89 12.64
CA GLU A 522 -60.34 -0.50 12.90
C GLU A 522 -59.13 0.35 13.29
N ARG A 523 -58.30 -0.10 14.23
CA ARG A 523 -57.09 0.63 14.63
C ARG A 523 -56.12 0.89 13.48
N MET A 524 -55.91 -0.13 12.64
CA MET A 524 -55.03 0.01 11.48
C MET A 524 -55.59 1.01 10.47
N LEU A 525 -56.88 0.93 10.13
CA LEU A 525 -57.51 1.86 9.18
C LEU A 525 -57.46 3.32 9.68
N TYR A 526 -57.75 3.56 10.95
CA TYR A 526 -57.64 4.89 11.56
C TYR A 526 -56.19 5.41 11.61
N SER A 527 -55.19 4.55 11.78
CA SER A 527 -53.79 4.97 11.71
C SER A 527 -53.36 5.30 10.28
N SER A 528 -53.74 4.46 9.31
CA SER A 528 -53.37 4.60 7.90
C SER A 528 -54.03 5.78 7.19
N CYS A 529 -55.31 6.08 7.48
CA CYS A 529 -56.03 7.18 6.83
C CYS A 529 -55.68 8.57 7.39
N LYS A 530 -55.00 8.64 8.55
CA LYS A 530 -54.72 9.88 9.27
C LYS A 530 -53.87 10.86 8.46
N SER A 531 -52.76 10.40 7.86
CA SER A 531 -51.84 11.26 7.12
C SER A 531 -52.52 11.90 5.92
N ARG A 532 -53.21 11.09 5.10
CA ARG A 532 -53.92 11.56 3.91
C ARG A 532 -55.08 12.50 4.25
N LEU A 533 -55.82 12.24 5.32
CA LEU A 533 -56.86 13.16 5.79
C LEU A 533 -56.26 14.52 6.19
N LEU A 534 -55.15 14.53 6.92
CA LEU A 534 -54.46 15.76 7.30
C LEU A 534 -53.94 16.52 6.09
N ASP A 535 -53.29 15.83 5.15
CA ASP A 535 -52.80 16.41 3.89
C ASP A 535 -53.95 17.00 3.06
N GLU A 536 -55.09 16.29 2.96
CA GLU A 536 -56.28 16.79 2.26
C GLU A 536 -56.83 18.06 2.96
N THR A 537 -56.86 18.10 4.30
CA THR A 537 -57.33 19.27 5.05
C THR A 537 -56.39 20.47 5.00
N GLU A 538 -55.08 20.27 5.02
CA GLU A 538 -54.09 21.34 4.97
C GLU A 538 -53.90 21.85 3.54
N GLN A 539 -53.79 20.97 2.53
CA GLN A 539 -53.52 21.37 1.14
C GLN A 539 -54.79 21.79 0.38
N ASN A 540 -55.88 21.02 0.45
CA ASN A 540 -57.07 21.28 -0.37
C ASN A 540 -58.03 22.27 0.31
N PHE A 541 -58.16 22.21 1.63
CA PHE A 541 -59.05 23.10 2.38
C PHE A 541 -58.31 24.28 3.03
N GLY A 542 -56.97 24.26 3.10
CA GLY A 542 -56.17 25.35 3.69
C GLY A 542 -56.49 25.61 5.15
N LEU A 543 -56.79 24.56 5.93
CA LEU A 543 -57.01 24.64 7.37
C LEU A 543 -55.67 24.56 8.09
N GLU A 544 -55.30 25.60 8.84
CA GLU A 544 -54.06 25.60 9.62
C GLU A 544 -54.25 24.83 10.93
N ILE A 545 -53.64 23.64 11.02
CA ILE A 545 -53.69 22.80 12.21
C ILE A 545 -52.48 23.14 13.09
N ALA A 546 -52.74 23.76 14.24
CA ALA A 546 -51.69 24.20 15.16
C ALA A 546 -50.98 23.03 15.86
N LYS A 547 -51.73 21.98 16.20
CA LYS A 547 -51.17 20.78 16.84
C LYS A 547 -51.96 19.52 16.49
N LYS A 548 -51.25 18.41 16.36
CA LYS A 548 -51.77 17.05 16.12
C LYS A 548 -51.53 16.25 17.40
N ILE A 549 -52.60 15.82 18.06
CA ILE A 549 -52.58 15.13 19.36
C ILE A 549 -53.14 13.72 19.18
N GLU A 550 -52.50 12.74 19.81
CA GLU A 550 -52.99 11.36 19.88
C GLU A 550 -53.24 10.99 21.33
N ILE A 551 -54.42 10.47 21.63
CA ILE A 551 -54.84 10.09 22.98
C ILE A 551 -55.60 8.76 22.93
N ASP A 552 -55.52 8.01 24.01
CA ASP A 552 -56.32 6.78 24.19
C ASP A 552 -57.53 7.00 25.10
N ASN A 553 -57.47 7.98 26.00
CA ASN A 553 -58.54 8.33 26.93
C ASN A 553 -58.86 9.84 26.88
N GLY A 554 -60.15 10.19 26.90
CA GLY A 554 -60.60 11.58 26.86
C GLY A 554 -60.29 12.37 28.13
N GLU A 555 -60.06 11.69 29.27
CA GLU A 555 -59.69 12.32 30.54
C GLU A 555 -58.33 13.04 30.49
N GLU A 556 -57.47 12.70 29.52
CA GLU A 556 -56.16 13.36 29.33
C GLU A 556 -56.29 14.80 28.80
N LEU A 557 -57.43 15.13 28.17
CA LEU A 557 -57.68 16.46 27.59
C LEU A 557 -58.09 17.50 28.64
N THR A 558 -57.17 17.77 29.55
CA THR A 558 -57.27 18.90 30.47
C THR A 558 -56.87 20.20 29.79
N ALA A 559 -57.30 21.35 30.34
CA ALA A 559 -56.91 22.66 29.84
C ALA A 559 -55.38 22.85 29.89
N ASP A 560 -54.72 22.34 30.93
CA ASP A 560 -53.27 22.39 31.09
C ASP A 560 -52.55 21.51 30.07
N PHE A 561 -53.05 20.29 29.81
CA PHE A 561 -52.49 19.40 28.79
C PHE A 561 -52.57 19.99 27.38
N LEU A 562 -53.73 20.54 27.00
CA LEU A 562 -53.89 21.21 25.71
C LEU A 562 -52.97 22.43 25.60
N TYR A 563 -52.80 23.20 26.68
CA TYR A 563 -51.92 24.35 26.69
C TYR A 563 -50.44 23.93 26.54
N GLU A 564 -50.00 22.89 27.24
CA GLU A 564 -48.62 22.37 27.14
C GLU A 564 -48.31 21.75 25.77
N GLU A 565 -49.28 21.07 25.15
CA GLU A 565 -49.09 20.49 23.82
C GLU A 565 -49.07 21.53 22.70
N VAL A 566 -49.92 22.56 22.79
CA VAL A 566 -49.93 23.66 21.81
C VAL A 566 -48.72 24.57 22.00
N HIS A 567 -48.34 24.86 23.26
CA HIS A 567 -47.21 25.70 23.65
C HIS A 567 -46.21 24.93 24.50
N PRO A 568 -45.31 24.16 23.86
CA PRO A 568 -44.35 23.34 24.57
C PRO A 568 -43.42 24.20 25.44
N LYS A 569 -43.23 23.80 26.69
CA LYS A 569 -42.25 24.42 27.59
C LYS A 569 -40.86 24.36 26.96
N GLN A 570 -40.09 25.44 27.08
CA GLN A 570 -38.70 25.47 26.63
C GLN A 570 -37.94 24.26 27.18
N HIS A 571 -37.28 23.51 26.30
CA HIS A 571 -36.56 22.29 26.66
C HIS A 571 -35.68 22.52 27.89
N ALA A 572 -35.88 21.72 28.94
CA ALA A 572 -34.93 21.63 30.03
C ALA A 572 -33.56 21.30 29.43
N PHE A 573 -32.59 22.20 29.60
CA PHE A 573 -31.26 22.06 29.02
C PHE A 573 -30.69 20.67 29.32
N LYS A 574 -30.29 19.93 28.29
CA LYS A 574 -29.71 18.60 28.44
C LYS A 574 -28.45 18.71 29.29
N GLN A 575 -28.48 18.10 30.48
CA GLN A 575 -27.35 18.13 31.40
C GLN A 575 -26.14 17.45 30.72
N ALA A 576 -25.13 18.23 30.36
CA ALA A 576 -23.91 17.73 29.72
C ALA A 576 -22.85 17.42 30.78
N PHE A 577 -22.32 16.21 30.78
CA PHE A 577 -21.17 15.85 31.61
C PHE A 577 -19.93 16.64 31.17
N ALA A 578 -19.08 17.03 32.12
CA ALA A 578 -17.84 17.73 31.84
C ALA A 578 -16.91 16.86 30.96
N LYS A 579 -16.31 17.46 29.93
CA LYS A 579 -15.31 16.79 29.09
C LYS A 579 -14.09 16.38 29.95
N PRO A 580 -13.40 15.27 29.61
CA PRO A 580 -12.19 14.85 30.32
C PRO A 580 -11.14 15.96 30.41
N LYS A 581 -10.32 15.95 31.47
CA LYS A 581 -9.16 16.83 31.57
C LYS A 581 -8.25 16.57 30.35
N GLY A 582 -7.94 17.62 29.60
CA GLY A 582 -7.11 17.52 28.40
C GLY A 582 -5.68 17.02 28.69
N PRO A 583 -4.86 16.79 27.66
CA PRO A 583 -3.50 16.25 27.82
C PRO A 583 -2.69 17.06 28.84
N GLY A 584 -2.09 16.39 29.83
CA GLY A 584 -1.28 17.02 30.87
C GLY A 584 -0.10 17.79 30.27
N GLY A 585 0.07 19.06 30.66
CA GLY A 585 1.23 19.86 30.27
C GLY A 585 1.12 20.66 28.96
N LYS A 586 -0.08 20.97 28.42
CA LYS A 586 -0.23 21.91 27.29
C LYS A 586 0.31 23.30 27.66
N ARG A 587 1.54 23.62 27.22
CA ARG A 587 2.25 24.90 27.43
C ARG A 587 1.78 26.05 26.53
N GLY A 588 0.50 26.14 26.18
CA GLY A 588 0.03 27.21 25.30
C GLY A 588 -1.48 27.43 25.31
N ALA A 589 -1.89 28.69 25.13
CA ALA A 589 -3.27 29.06 24.87
C ALA A 589 -3.78 28.34 23.60
N ARG A 590 -5.05 27.93 23.60
CA ARG A 590 -5.67 27.36 22.39
C ARG A 590 -5.67 28.43 21.30
N ARG A 591 -5.00 28.16 20.20
CA ARG A 591 -5.01 29.01 19.01
C ARG A 591 -5.96 28.41 17.99
N LEU A 592 -6.67 29.25 17.23
CA LEU A 592 -7.37 28.78 16.04
C LEU A 592 -6.31 28.35 15.01
N ILE A 593 -6.53 27.20 14.40
CA ILE A 593 -5.74 26.73 13.25
C ILE A 593 -6.52 27.18 12.02
N LYS A 594 -6.42 28.47 11.66
CA LYS A 594 -6.96 28.98 10.39
C LYS A 594 -5.91 28.81 9.30
N GLY A 595 -6.32 28.28 8.15
CA GLY A 595 -5.53 28.30 6.92
C GLY A 595 -5.47 29.73 6.36
N ALA A 596 -4.40 30.08 5.65
CA ALA A 596 -4.20 31.43 5.13
C ALA A 596 -5.26 31.88 4.10
N ASP A 597 -6.04 30.94 3.54
CA ASP A 597 -7.09 31.21 2.54
C ASP A 597 -8.43 31.68 3.12
N GLU A 598 -8.56 31.79 4.45
CA GLU A 598 -9.77 32.34 5.10
C GLU A 598 -9.70 33.86 5.38
N ASN A 599 -8.68 34.56 4.88
CA ASN A 599 -8.60 36.02 4.94
C ASN A 599 -8.93 36.66 3.58
N GLY A 600 -10.04 36.24 2.98
CA GLY A 600 -10.70 36.93 1.87
C GLY A 600 -11.89 37.72 2.42
N ASP A 601 -11.80 39.04 2.31
CA ASP A 601 -12.81 40.06 2.62
C ASP A 601 -13.30 40.14 4.08
N ASP A 602 -12.70 41.06 4.82
CA ASP A 602 -13.48 41.97 5.69
C ASP A 602 -12.76 43.32 5.74
N SER A 603 -13.28 44.23 4.91
CA SER A 603 -13.28 45.69 5.12
C SER A 603 -14.29 46.07 6.19
#